data_AF-A0A7S1TVM0-F1
#
_entry.id   AF-A0A7S1TVM0-F1
#
_cell.length_a   1.000
_cell.length_b   1.000
_cell.length_c   1.000
_cell.angle_alpha   90.00
_cell.angle_beta   90.00
_cell.angle_gamma   90.00
#
_symmetry.space_group_name_H-M   'P 1'
#
loop_
_entity.id
_entity.type
_entity.pdbx_description
1 polymer ?
#
loop_
_entity_poly.entity_id
_entity_poly.type
_entity_poly.pdbx_seq_one_letter_code
_entity_poly.pdbx_strand_id
1 'polypeptide(L)'
;MGIIREEGGKMFMGLSQWGEAYNEFYAAFRNYQEGGNPRAKTCLKYVVLSNMLALSDINPFAAREAKVFQDDREITAMMDLRMAYESNDMPGFERVLSNKSNKILEDDYLERFVERLRYRMRESVLLNLVKPYVRIGLDFVAAELNLEAAAVEDIVVRLILDGRVAGKIDQVRRCIVLDRGGAAGAAIAKDYEGLQKWSKALFDLNDSLGLKVT
;
A
#
# COMPACT_ATOMS: atom_id res chain seq x y z
N MET A 1 -6.97 -30.68 8.06
CA MET A 1 -7.26 -29.31 8.56
C MET A 1 -6.70 -28.19 7.68
N GLY A 2 -5.58 -28.40 6.95
CA GLY A 2 -4.96 -27.36 6.10
C GLY A 2 -5.87 -26.78 5.00
N ILE A 3 -6.70 -27.58 4.33
CA ILE A 3 -7.57 -27.13 3.23
C ILE A 3 -8.60 -26.10 3.70
N ILE A 4 -9.20 -26.32 4.88
CA ILE A 4 -10.20 -25.39 5.42
C ILE A 4 -9.58 -24.02 5.70
N ARG A 5 -8.34 -24.00 6.21
CA ARG A 5 -7.60 -22.77 6.49
C ARG A 5 -7.12 -22.08 5.20
N GLU A 6 -6.72 -22.85 4.20
CA GLU A 6 -6.37 -22.31 2.87
C GLU A 6 -7.56 -21.57 2.24
N GLU A 7 -8.74 -22.21 2.22
CA GLU A 7 -9.96 -21.59 1.69
C GLU A 7 -10.44 -20.41 2.56
N GLY A 8 -10.26 -20.49 3.88
CA GLY A 8 -10.47 -19.36 4.79
C GLY A 8 -9.57 -18.16 4.46
N GLY A 9 -8.29 -18.40 4.18
CA GLY A 9 -7.36 -17.36 3.73
C GLY A 9 -7.79 -16.72 2.41
N LYS A 10 -8.29 -17.52 1.44
CA LYS A 10 -8.80 -17.00 0.16
C LYS A 10 -10.03 -16.12 0.35
N MET A 11 -10.93 -16.49 1.26
CA MET A 11 -12.07 -15.66 1.65
C MET A 11 -11.61 -14.30 2.19
N PHE A 12 -10.68 -14.29 3.15
CA PHE A 12 -10.16 -13.05 3.74
C PHE A 12 -9.45 -12.15 2.72
N MET A 13 -8.73 -12.72 1.75
CA MET A 13 -8.14 -11.97 0.64
C MET A 13 -9.21 -11.30 -0.23
N GLY A 14 -10.33 -11.98 -0.49
CA GLY A 14 -11.48 -11.40 -1.19
C GLY A 14 -12.10 -10.23 -0.44
N LEU A 15 -12.17 -10.32 0.89
CA LEU A 15 -12.64 -9.25 1.79
C LEU A 15 -11.62 -8.13 2.01
N SER A 16 -10.44 -8.20 1.38
CA SER A 16 -9.33 -7.25 1.57
C SER A 16 -8.79 -7.19 3.01
N GLN A 17 -8.97 -8.26 3.80
CA GLN A 17 -8.44 -8.42 5.15
C GLN A 17 -7.10 -9.16 5.11
N TRP A 18 -6.04 -8.45 4.74
CA TRP A 18 -4.72 -9.04 4.45
C TRP A 18 -4.03 -9.67 5.66
N GLY A 19 -4.15 -9.05 6.83
CA GLY A 19 -3.53 -9.55 8.06
C GLY A 19 -4.13 -10.87 8.54
N GLU A 20 -5.45 -11.00 8.49
CA GLU A 20 -6.13 -12.26 8.84
C GLU A 20 -5.87 -13.34 7.79
N ALA A 21 -5.88 -12.98 6.51
CA ALA A 21 -5.50 -13.88 5.43
C ALA A 21 -4.09 -14.45 5.63
N TYR A 22 -3.12 -13.61 5.97
CA TYR A 22 -1.75 -14.05 6.26
C TYR A 22 -1.70 -15.08 7.38
N ASN A 23 -2.40 -14.84 8.49
CA ASN A 23 -2.44 -15.75 9.63
C ASN A 23 -3.03 -17.11 9.26
N GLU A 24 -4.15 -17.13 8.51
CA GLU A 24 -4.79 -18.38 8.08
C GLU A 24 -3.94 -19.14 7.04
N PHE A 25 -3.34 -18.44 6.07
CA PHE A 25 -2.43 -19.09 5.12
C PHE A 25 -1.18 -19.63 5.79
N TYR A 26 -0.63 -18.93 6.78
CA TYR A 26 0.56 -19.39 7.50
C TYR A 26 0.25 -20.61 8.38
N ALA A 27 -0.93 -20.64 9.00
CA ALA A 27 -1.42 -21.83 9.70
C ALA A 27 -1.68 -22.99 8.73
N ALA A 28 -2.25 -22.74 7.55
CA ALA A 28 -2.43 -23.76 6.52
C ALA A 28 -1.07 -24.33 6.04
N PHE A 29 -0.10 -23.46 5.78
CA PHE A 29 1.26 -23.82 5.35
C PHE A 29 1.95 -24.75 6.35
N ARG A 30 1.91 -24.44 7.66
CA ARG A 30 2.48 -25.30 8.71
C ARG A 30 1.86 -26.69 8.71
N ASN A 31 0.53 -26.78 8.63
CA ASN A 31 -0.17 -28.06 8.55
C ASN A 31 0.19 -28.87 7.29
N TYR A 32 0.43 -28.21 6.16
CA TYR A 32 0.82 -28.89 4.92
C TYR A 32 2.27 -29.37 4.93
N GLN A 33 3.17 -28.62 5.57
CA GLN A 33 4.55 -29.04 5.78
C GLN A 33 4.64 -30.26 6.70
N GLU A 34 3.93 -30.24 7.83
CA GLU A 34 3.87 -31.40 8.75
C GLU A 34 3.27 -32.64 8.07
N GLY A 35 2.30 -32.44 7.18
CA GLY A 35 1.70 -33.51 6.38
C GLY A 35 2.46 -33.92 5.11
N GLY A 36 3.60 -33.29 4.80
CA GLY A 36 4.40 -33.58 3.60
C GLY A 36 3.66 -33.35 2.27
N ASN A 37 2.66 -32.47 2.24
CA ASN A 37 1.82 -32.27 1.07
C ASN A 37 2.48 -31.32 0.05
N PRO A 38 2.51 -31.65 -1.26
CA PRO A 38 3.08 -30.76 -2.28
C PRO A 38 2.39 -29.37 -2.37
N ARG A 39 1.16 -29.24 -1.86
CA ARG A 39 0.44 -27.95 -1.77
C ARG A 39 1.11 -26.93 -0.83
N ALA A 40 2.02 -27.36 0.04
CA ALA A 40 2.79 -26.45 0.90
C ALA A 40 3.48 -25.34 0.07
N LYS A 41 4.01 -25.69 -1.11
CA LYS A 41 4.66 -24.74 -2.03
C LYS A 41 3.69 -23.65 -2.50
N THR A 42 2.48 -24.03 -2.92
CA THR A 42 1.45 -23.10 -3.37
C THR A 42 0.97 -22.20 -2.22
N CYS A 43 0.73 -22.77 -1.03
CA CYS A 43 0.36 -21.99 0.14
C CYS A 43 1.44 -20.98 0.52
N LEU A 44 2.73 -21.32 0.40
CA LEU A 44 3.83 -20.41 0.68
C LEU A 44 3.77 -19.18 -0.25
N LYS A 45 3.41 -19.34 -1.53
CA LYS A 45 3.18 -18.20 -2.44
C LYS A 45 2.06 -17.29 -1.93
N TYR A 46 0.95 -17.87 -1.45
CA TYR A 46 -0.17 -17.09 -0.89
C TYR A 46 0.21 -16.35 0.40
N VAL A 47 1.01 -16.98 1.26
CA VAL A 47 1.56 -16.34 2.47
C VAL A 47 2.37 -15.11 2.07
N VAL A 48 3.31 -15.24 1.14
CA VAL A 48 4.18 -14.14 0.70
C VAL A 48 3.34 -13.02 0.06
N LEU A 49 2.38 -13.35 -0.80
CA LEU A 49 1.47 -12.39 -1.40
C LEU A 49 0.66 -11.61 -0.35
N SER A 50 0.04 -12.32 0.60
CA SER A 50 -0.74 -11.70 1.68
C SER A 50 0.11 -10.81 2.57
N ASN A 51 1.36 -11.20 2.83
CA ASN A 51 2.32 -10.41 3.61
C ASN A 51 2.68 -9.09 2.90
N MET A 52 2.98 -9.14 1.60
CA MET A 52 3.25 -7.94 0.80
C MET A 52 2.03 -7.00 0.73
N LEU A 53 0.81 -7.55 0.60
CA LEU A 53 -0.42 -6.74 0.60
C LEU A 53 -0.76 -6.17 1.98
N ALA A 54 -0.40 -6.87 3.06
CA ALA A 54 -0.59 -6.42 4.43
C ALA A 54 0.41 -5.33 4.86
N LEU A 55 1.41 -5.00 4.02
CA LEU A 55 2.49 -4.06 4.35
C LEU A 55 3.22 -4.45 5.65
N SER A 56 3.34 -5.74 5.91
CA SER A 56 3.95 -6.24 7.15
C SER A 56 5.45 -6.47 6.95
N ASP A 57 6.26 -5.92 7.85
CA ASP A 57 7.73 -6.11 7.87
C ASP A 57 8.14 -7.54 8.30
N ILE A 58 7.18 -8.40 8.62
CA ILE A 58 7.44 -9.79 9.02
C ILE A 58 7.99 -10.54 7.79
N ASN A 59 9.18 -11.14 7.92
CA ASN A 59 9.76 -11.95 6.86
C ASN A 59 9.19 -13.38 6.88
N PRO A 60 8.34 -13.77 5.92
CA PRO A 60 7.74 -15.12 5.86
C PRO A 60 8.79 -16.21 5.60
N PHE A 61 9.97 -15.85 5.09
CA PHE A 61 11.08 -16.78 4.80
C PHE A 61 12.04 -16.99 5.97
N ALA A 62 11.92 -16.21 7.06
CA ALA A 62 12.71 -16.41 8.26
C ALA A 62 12.33 -17.69 9.02
N ALA A 63 11.10 -18.18 8.79
CA ALA A 63 10.58 -19.42 9.34
C ALA A 63 11.45 -20.61 8.91
N ARG A 64 11.75 -21.52 9.85
CA ARG A 64 12.53 -22.74 9.57
C ARG A 64 11.84 -23.61 8.52
N GLU A 65 10.51 -23.55 8.51
CA GLU A 65 9.59 -24.22 7.61
C GLU A 65 9.75 -23.75 6.16
N ALA A 66 10.03 -22.46 5.95
CA ALA A 66 10.21 -21.88 4.61
C ALA A 66 11.63 -22.12 4.05
N LYS A 67 12.64 -22.35 4.91
CA LYS A 67 14.02 -22.63 4.47
C LYS A 67 14.15 -23.87 3.59
N VAL A 68 13.27 -24.85 3.77
CA VAL A 68 13.25 -26.11 3.00
C VAL A 68 12.96 -25.86 1.51
N PHE A 69 12.28 -24.77 1.18
CA PHE A 69 11.87 -24.45 -0.18
C PHE A 69 12.70 -23.32 -0.81
N GLN A 70 13.84 -22.95 -0.23
CA GLN A 70 14.64 -21.83 -0.73
C GLN A 70 15.28 -22.09 -2.10
N ASP A 71 15.61 -23.35 -2.41
CA ASP A 71 16.21 -23.76 -3.67
C ASP A 71 15.18 -23.90 -4.82
N ASP A 72 13.89 -23.83 -4.50
CA ASP A 72 12.81 -23.92 -5.48
C ASP A 72 12.72 -22.63 -6.31
N ARG A 73 12.88 -22.72 -7.64
CA ARG A 73 12.89 -21.55 -8.54
C ARG A 73 11.67 -20.63 -8.37
N GLU A 74 10.50 -21.19 -8.13
CA GLU A 74 9.26 -20.42 -7.94
C GLU A 74 9.24 -19.66 -6.62
N ILE A 75 9.89 -20.20 -5.57
CA ILE A 75 9.98 -19.57 -4.26
C ILE A 75 11.09 -18.52 -4.25
N THR A 76 12.21 -18.78 -4.93
CA THR A 76 13.24 -17.78 -5.18
C THR A 76 12.65 -16.56 -5.91
N ALA A 77 11.81 -16.78 -6.92
CA ALA A 77 11.13 -15.68 -7.62
C ALA A 77 10.21 -14.87 -6.68
N MET A 78 9.48 -15.51 -5.77
CA MET A 78 8.66 -14.81 -4.78
C MET A 78 9.51 -14.06 -3.73
N MET A 79 10.70 -14.56 -3.41
CA MET A 79 11.67 -13.90 -2.54
C MET A 79 12.25 -12.66 -3.22
N ASP A 80 12.66 -12.77 -4.48
CA ASP A 80 13.15 -11.65 -5.28
C ASP A 80 12.07 -10.57 -5.44
N LEU A 81 10.81 -10.98 -5.66
CA LEU A 81 9.67 -10.08 -5.73
C LEU A 81 9.49 -9.30 -4.41
N ARG A 82 9.58 -9.99 -3.27
CA ARG A 82 9.49 -9.37 -1.94
C ARG A 82 10.65 -8.40 -1.70
N MET A 83 11.88 -8.78 -2.06
CA MET A 83 13.06 -7.93 -1.91
C MET A 83 12.95 -6.65 -2.76
N ALA A 84 12.46 -6.77 -4.01
CA ALA A 84 12.18 -5.62 -4.86
C ALA A 84 11.09 -4.71 -4.26
N TYR A 85 10.08 -5.30 -3.62
CA TYR A 85 9.03 -4.57 -2.91
C TYR A 85 9.59 -3.78 -1.70
N GLU A 86 10.39 -4.41 -0.84
CA GLU A 86 11.03 -3.75 0.32
C GLU A 86 11.99 -2.63 -0.11
N SER A 87 12.77 -2.88 -1.17
CA SER A 87 13.74 -1.92 -1.70
C SER A 87 13.08 -0.82 -2.55
N ASN A 88 11.76 -0.89 -2.80
CA ASN A 88 11.02 -0.02 -3.70
C ASN A 88 11.61 0.02 -5.14
N ASP A 89 12.17 -1.09 -5.62
CA ASP A 89 12.75 -1.22 -6.96
C ASP A 89 11.69 -1.67 -7.98
N MET A 90 10.99 -0.71 -8.57
CA MET A 90 9.92 -0.96 -9.56
C MET A 90 10.42 -1.70 -10.81
N PRO A 91 11.55 -1.32 -11.43
CA PRO A 91 12.13 -2.09 -12.53
C PRO A 91 12.45 -3.54 -12.16
N GLY A 92 13.03 -3.78 -10.98
CA GLY A 92 13.33 -5.13 -10.48
C GLY A 92 12.06 -5.97 -10.33
N PHE A 93 11.01 -5.39 -9.75
CA PHE A 93 9.71 -6.04 -9.57
C PHE A 93 9.06 -6.44 -10.91
N GLU A 94 9.05 -5.54 -11.89
CA GLU A 94 8.50 -5.82 -13.23
C GLU A 94 9.30 -6.91 -13.97
N ARG A 95 10.63 -6.95 -13.81
CA ARG A 95 11.46 -8.02 -14.39
C ARG A 95 11.10 -9.39 -13.80
N VAL A 96 10.89 -9.47 -12.49
CA VAL A 96 10.51 -10.72 -11.80
C VAL A 96 9.13 -11.20 -12.26
N LEU A 97 8.17 -10.30 -12.44
CA LEU A 97 6.84 -10.63 -12.95
C LEU A 97 6.82 -10.98 -14.44
N SER A 98 7.61 -10.28 -15.27
CA SER A 98 7.68 -10.51 -16.71
C SER A 98 8.35 -11.84 -17.07
N ASN A 99 9.10 -12.41 -16.15
CA ASN A 99 9.77 -13.68 -16.37
C ASN A 99 8.77 -14.85 -16.28
N LYS A 100 8.28 -15.30 -17.45
CA LYS A 100 7.36 -16.46 -17.59
C LYS A 100 7.88 -17.75 -16.93
N SER A 101 9.20 -17.87 -16.77
CA SER A 101 9.82 -18.97 -16.05
C SER A 101 9.41 -19.09 -14.58
N ASN A 102 8.89 -18.03 -13.98
CA ASN A 102 8.58 -17.99 -12.56
C ASN A 102 7.20 -18.55 -12.22
N LYS A 103 6.34 -18.83 -13.23
CA LYS A 103 4.98 -19.38 -13.06
C LYS A 103 4.11 -18.66 -12.04
N ILE A 104 4.39 -17.38 -11.77
CA ILE A 104 3.61 -16.56 -10.82
C ILE A 104 2.28 -16.16 -11.46
N LEU A 105 2.33 -15.76 -12.73
CA LEU A 105 1.15 -15.35 -13.52
C LEU A 105 0.36 -16.53 -14.10
N GLU A 106 0.87 -17.76 -13.99
CA GLU A 106 0.13 -18.97 -14.43
C GLU A 106 -0.96 -19.38 -13.44
N ASP A 107 -0.96 -18.83 -12.22
CA ASP A 107 -1.99 -19.06 -11.21
C ASP A 107 -3.06 -17.97 -11.30
N ASP A 108 -4.25 -18.34 -11.81
CA ASP A 108 -5.44 -17.49 -11.94
C ASP A 108 -5.79 -16.73 -10.66
N TYR A 109 -5.48 -17.29 -9.48
CA TYR A 109 -5.73 -16.64 -8.21
C TYR A 109 -4.70 -15.55 -7.93
N LEU A 110 -3.40 -15.84 -8.15
CA LEU A 110 -2.33 -14.86 -7.93
C LEU A 110 -2.45 -13.67 -8.88
N GLU A 111 -2.75 -13.92 -10.16
CA GLU A 111 -2.85 -12.88 -11.20
C GLU A 111 -3.80 -11.75 -10.78
N ARG A 112 -4.95 -12.08 -10.18
CA ARG A 112 -5.96 -11.11 -9.70
C ARG A 112 -5.43 -10.13 -8.68
N PHE A 113 -4.44 -10.53 -7.88
CA PHE A 113 -3.85 -9.69 -6.83
C PHE A 113 -2.54 -9.03 -7.25
N VAL A 114 -1.88 -9.51 -8.31
CA VAL A 114 -0.64 -8.91 -8.83
C VAL A 114 -0.88 -7.47 -9.27
N GLU A 115 -1.99 -7.17 -9.95
CA GLU A 115 -2.32 -5.79 -10.33
C GLU A 115 -2.51 -4.87 -9.12
N ARG A 116 -3.15 -5.39 -8.07
CA ARG A 116 -3.31 -4.65 -6.80
C ARG A 116 -1.95 -4.43 -6.12
N LEU A 117 -1.04 -5.39 -6.22
CA LEU A 117 0.32 -5.27 -5.69
C LEU A 117 1.15 -4.26 -6.49
N ARG A 118 1.07 -4.26 -7.84
CA ARG A 118 1.69 -3.23 -8.71
C ARG A 118 1.24 -1.82 -8.31
N TYR A 119 -0.07 -1.66 -8.11
CA TYR A 119 -0.65 -0.38 -7.69
C TYR A 119 -0.10 0.06 -6.32
N ARG A 120 -0.08 -0.84 -5.32
CA ARG A 120 0.49 -0.55 -3.99
C ARG A 120 1.99 -0.22 -4.04
N MET A 121 2.75 -0.91 -4.88
CA MET A 121 4.17 -0.62 -5.05
C MET A 121 4.40 0.78 -5.61
N ARG A 122 3.65 1.16 -6.66
CA ARG A 122 3.71 2.51 -7.23
C ARG A 122 3.38 3.59 -6.20
N GLU A 123 2.37 3.37 -5.37
CA GLU A 123 2.07 4.27 -4.25
C GLU A 123 3.26 4.41 -3.28
N SER A 124 3.90 3.30 -2.92
CA SER A 124 5.05 3.31 -2.01
C SER A 124 6.25 4.05 -2.60
N VAL A 125 6.58 3.77 -3.86
CA VAL A 125 7.66 4.45 -4.61
C VAL A 125 7.36 5.95 -4.70
N LEU A 126 6.12 6.32 -5.06
CA LEU A 126 5.71 7.72 -5.15
C LEU A 126 5.86 8.43 -3.81
N LEU A 127 5.39 7.84 -2.71
CA LEU A 127 5.52 8.41 -1.37
C LEU A 127 6.98 8.65 -0.98
N ASN A 128 7.87 7.72 -1.31
CA ASN A 128 9.29 7.88 -1.04
C ASN A 128 9.94 8.93 -1.95
N LEU A 129 9.50 9.00 -3.21
CA LEU A 129 9.98 9.98 -4.18
C LEU A 129 9.58 11.41 -3.82
N VAL A 130 8.35 11.64 -3.32
CA VAL A 130 7.86 13.00 -3.03
C VAL A 130 8.40 13.57 -1.72
N LYS A 131 8.74 12.72 -0.73
CA LYS A 131 9.24 13.14 0.61
C LYS A 131 10.30 14.26 0.60
N PRO A 132 11.40 14.17 -0.18
CA PRO A 132 12.46 15.17 -0.15
C PRO A 132 12.17 16.46 -0.92
N TYR A 133 11.06 16.55 -1.66
CA TYR A 133 10.74 17.71 -2.51
C TYR A 133 9.75 18.68 -1.84
N VAL A 134 9.68 19.91 -2.35
CA VAL A 134 8.61 20.89 -2.04
C VAL A 134 7.68 21.02 -3.24
N ARG A 135 8.28 21.07 -4.42
CA ARG A 135 7.59 21.04 -5.70
C ARG A 135 8.26 19.99 -6.56
N ILE A 136 7.47 19.15 -7.19
CA ILE A 136 7.95 18.10 -8.09
C ILE A 136 7.08 18.09 -9.34
N GLY A 137 7.69 18.01 -10.52
CA GLY A 137 6.98 17.96 -11.78
C GLY A 137 6.33 16.59 -11.99
N LEU A 138 5.09 16.56 -12.49
CA LEU A 138 4.39 15.31 -12.80
C LEU A 138 5.11 14.50 -13.88
N ASP A 139 5.72 15.17 -14.87
CA ASP A 139 6.46 14.51 -15.94
C ASP A 139 7.71 13.77 -15.41
N PHE A 140 8.36 14.31 -14.38
CA PHE A 140 9.48 13.64 -13.73
C PHE A 140 9.02 12.39 -12.97
N VAL A 141 7.93 12.49 -12.22
CA VAL A 141 7.35 11.34 -11.51
C VAL A 141 6.84 10.28 -12.50
N ALA A 142 6.27 10.70 -13.62
CA ALA A 142 5.81 9.83 -14.71
C ALA A 142 6.96 9.03 -15.33
N ALA A 143 8.10 9.69 -15.60
CA ALA A 143 9.31 9.02 -16.09
C ALA A 143 9.85 7.99 -15.08
N GLU A 144 9.88 8.34 -13.79
CA GLU A 144 10.40 7.46 -12.74
C GLU A 144 9.51 6.23 -12.50
N LEU A 145 8.18 6.40 -12.56
CA LEU A 145 7.21 5.31 -12.38
C LEU A 145 6.92 4.53 -13.67
N ASN A 146 7.47 4.96 -14.81
CA ASN A 146 7.17 4.43 -16.15
C ASN A 146 5.65 4.40 -16.43
N LEU A 147 4.99 5.53 -16.17
CA LEU A 147 3.55 5.72 -16.35
C LEU A 147 3.25 6.99 -17.12
N GLU A 148 2.04 7.07 -17.67
CA GLU A 148 1.54 8.32 -18.25
C GLU A 148 1.28 9.33 -17.14
N ALA A 149 1.56 10.61 -17.41
CA ALA A 149 1.35 11.70 -16.45
C ALA A 149 -0.10 11.79 -15.95
N ALA A 150 -1.09 11.44 -16.77
CA ALA A 150 -2.50 11.40 -16.37
C ALA A 150 -2.78 10.30 -15.32
N ALA A 151 -2.17 9.12 -15.47
CA ALA A 151 -2.29 8.04 -14.50
C ALA A 151 -1.59 8.36 -13.17
N VAL A 152 -0.44 9.06 -13.24
CA VAL A 152 0.24 9.56 -12.03
C VAL A 152 -0.61 10.59 -11.31
N GLU A 153 -1.24 11.51 -12.03
CA GLU A 153 -2.14 12.51 -11.46
C GLU A 153 -3.29 11.85 -10.68
N ASP A 154 -3.95 10.83 -11.23
CA ASP A 154 -5.02 10.08 -10.55
C ASP A 154 -4.55 9.43 -9.24
N ILE A 155 -3.36 8.79 -9.26
CA ILE A 155 -2.76 8.20 -8.07
C ILE A 155 -2.48 9.28 -7.02
N VAL A 156 -1.93 10.42 -7.41
CA VAL A 156 -1.61 11.53 -6.50
C VAL A 156 -2.89 12.13 -5.91
N VAL A 157 -3.94 12.34 -6.72
CA VAL A 157 -5.24 12.81 -6.24
C VAL A 157 -5.76 11.88 -5.15
N ARG A 158 -5.74 10.57 -5.39
CA ARG A 158 -6.20 9.59 -4.40
C ARG A 158 -5.35 9.62 -3.13
N LEU A 159 -4.03 9.72 -3.24
CA LEU A 159 -3.14 9.81 -2.08
C LEU A 159 -3.33 11.09 -1.26
N ILE A 160 -3.70 12.20 -1.90
CA ILE A 160 -4.07 13.45 -1.22
C ILE A 160 -5.42 13.29 -0.51
N LEU A 161 -6.41 12.69 -1.17
CA LEU A 161 -7.73 12.42 -0.57
C LEU A 161 -7.65 11.45 0.61
N ASP A 162 -6.77 10.44 0.51
CA ASP A 162 -6.48 9.49 1.59
C ASP A 162 -5.65 10.12 2.73
N GLY A 163 -5.21 11.38 2.59
CA GLY A 163 -4.40 12.10 3.58
C GLY A 163 -2.97 11.59 3.72
N ARG A 164 -2.50 10.72 2.81
CA ARG A 164 -1.14 10.16 2.82
C ARG A 164 -0.11 11.13 2.25
N VAL A 165 -0.55 12.04 1.36
CA VAL A 165 0.26 13.13 0.81
C VAL A 165 -0.38 14.46 1.19
N ALA A 166 0.31 15.27 1.97
CA ALA A 166 -0.10 16.64 2.24
C ALA A 166 0.38 17.55 1.11
N GLY A 167 -0.51 17.91 0.19
CA GLY A 167 -0.15 18.75 -0.94
C GLY A 167 -1.34 19.13 -1.82
N LYS A 168 -1.05 19.91 -2.85
CA LYS A 168 -1.99 20.35 -3.88
C LYS A 168 -1.39 20.09 -5.25
N ILE A 169 -2.23 19.78 -6.22
CA ILE A 169 -1.81 19.63 -7.62
C ILE A 169 -2.01 20.98 -8.32
N ASP A 170 -0.95 21.49 -8.95
CA ASP A 170 -1.01 22.61 -9.88
C ASP A 170 -1.04 22.04 -11.31
N GLN A 171 -2.25 21.94 -11.86
CA GLN A 171 -2.48 21.34 -13.18
C GLN A 171 -1.92 22.21 -14.31
N VAL A 172 -1.84 23.54 -14.12
CA VAL A 172 -1.31 24.46 -15.14
C VAL A 172 0.20 24.28 -15.29
N ARG A 173 0.91 24.18 -14.15
CA ARG A 173 2.36 23.96 -14.13
C ARG A 173 2.76 22.49 -14.14
N ARG A 174 1.77 21.58 -14.22
CA ARG A 174 1.92 20.11 -14.11
C ARG A 174 2.84 19.71 -12.97
N CYS A 175 2.61 20.24 -11.78
CA CYS A 175 3.46 19.95 -10.62
C CYS A 175 2.66 19.69 -9.34
N ILE A 176 3.22 18.89 -8.46
CA ILE A 176 2.70 18.63 -7.13
C ILE A 176 3.41 19.62 -6.19
N VAL A 177 2.63 20.43 -5.49
CA VAL A 177 3.10 21.36 -4.47
C VAL A 177 2.79 20.74 -3.11
N LEU A 178 3.83 20.29 -2.42
CA LEU A 178 3.72 19.66 -1.11
C LEU A 178 3.65 20.73 -0.03
N ASP A 179 2.75 20.54 0.92
CA ASP A 179 2.58 21.45 2.02
C ASP A 179 3.67 21.18 3.06
N ARG A 180 4.75 21.96 3.00
CA ARG A 180 5.82 21.95 4.00
C ARG A 180 5.51 22.85 5.19
N GLY A 181 4.28 23.34 5.33
CA GLY A 181 3.81 23.93 6.58
C GLY A 181 3.98 22.90 7.69
N GLY A 182 5.15 22.90 8.34
CA GLY A 182 5.48 21.94 9.40
C GLY A 182 4.51 22.08 10.56
N ALA A 183 4.76 21.34 11.65
CA ALA A 183 3.95 21.38 12.87
C ALA A 183 3.55 22.80 13.32
N ALA A 184 4.36 23.83 13.02
CA ALA A 184 4.05 25.24 13.24
C ALA A 184 2.89 25.79 12.37
N GLY A 185 2.83 25.49 11.07
CA GLY A 185 1.72 25.94 10.19
C GLY A 185 0.40 25.26 10.53
N ALA A 186 0.44 23.98 10.89
CA ALA A 186 -0.72 23.23 11.36
C ALA A 186 -1.22 23.70 12.74
N ALA A 187 -0.31 24.07 13.66
CA ALA A 187 -0.66 24.66 14.95
C ALA A 187 -1.34 26.03 14.77
N ILE A 188 -0.75 26.89 13.95
CA ILE A 188 -1.30 28.21 13.62
C ILE A 188 -2.69 28.08 12.96
N ALA A 189 -2.88 27.13 12.04
CA ALA A 189 -4.17 26.86 11.43
C ALA A 189 -5.24 26.44 12.46
N LYS A 190 -4.87 25.60 13.44
CA LYS A 190 -5.76 25.22 14.55
C LYS A 190 -6.10 26.41 15.44
N ASP A 191 -5.15 27.29 15.71
CA ASP A 191 -5.38 28.50 16.50
C ASP A 191 -6.37 29.44 15.80
N TYR A 192 -6.22 29.62 14.48
CA TYR A 192 -7.17 30.39 13.66
C TYR A 192 -8.56 29.74 13.61
N GLU A 193 -8.65 28.40 13.56
CA GLU A 193 -9.92 27.68 13.61
C GLU A 193 -10.62 27.85 14.97
N GLY A 194 -9.85 27.84 16.06
CA GLY A 194 -10.35 28.13 17.41
C GLY A 194 -10.89 29.56 17.53
N LEU A 195 -10.15 30.54 17.00
CA LEU A 195 -10.57 31.94 16.93
C LEU A 195 -11.85 32.13 16.11
N GLN A 196 -11.99 31.44 14.97
CA GLN A 196 -13.21 31.49 14.17
C GLN A 196 -14.42 30.90 14.92
N LYS A 197 -14.25 29.76 15.61
CA LYS A 197 -15.32 29.17 16.43
C LYS A 197 -15.75 30.11 17.55
N TRP A 198 -14.78 30.75 18.22
CA TRP A 198 -15.07 31.71 19.27
C TRP A 198 -15.78 32.96 18.74
N SER A 199 -15.32 33.50 17.60
CA SER A 199 -15.98 34.62 16.93
C SER A 199 -17.42 34.29 16.56
N LYS A 200 -17.67 33.09 16.00
CA LYS A 200 -19.03 32.64 15.65
C LYS A 200 -19.92 32.53 16.89
N ALA A 201 -19.40 31.93 17.97
CA ALA A 201 -20.14 31.82 19.23
C ALA A 201 -20.47 33.19 19.84
N LEU A 202 -19.58 34.18 19.72
CA LEU A 202 -19.83 35.56 20.16
C LEU A 202 -20.93 36.23 19.32
N PHE A 203 -20.92 36.04 17.99
CA PHE A 203 -21.98 36.55 17.12
C PHE A 203 -23.33 35.91 17.46
N ASP A 204 -23.38 34.58 17.63
CA ASP A 204 -24.60 33.86 18.01
C ASP A 204 -25.14 34.35 19.38
N LEU A 205 -24.25 34.62 20.34
CA LEU A 205 -24.61 35.15 21.65
C LEU A 205 -25.18 36.58 21.55
N ASN A 206 -24.54 37.44 20.75
CA ASN A 206 -24.99 38.81 20.52
C ASN A 206 -26.38 38.84 19.88
N ASP A 207 -26.64 38.02 18.86
CA ASP A 207 -27.96 37.92 18.22
C ASP A 207 -29.03 37.42 19.21
N SER A 208 -28.69 36.45 20.07
CA SER A 208 -29.60 35.93 21.09
C SER A 208 -29.97 36.94 22.17
N LEU A 209 -29.05 37.86 22.49
CA LEU A 209 -29.27 38.96 23.44
C LEU A 209 -30.09 40.08 22.80
N GLY A 210 -29.82 40.42 21.54
CA GLY A 210 -30.61 41.41 20.80
C GLY A 210 -32.09 41.04 20.70
N LEU A 211 -32.40 39.77 20.49
CA LEU A 211 -33.77 39.24 20.45
C LEU A 211 -34.50 39.27 21.80
N LYS A 212 -33.79 39.35 22.93
CA LYS A 212 -34.38 39.41 24.29
C LYS A 212 -34.62 40.83 24.81
N VAL A 213 -34.06 41.84 24.14
CA VAL A 213 -34.13 43.26 24.55
C VAL A 213 -35.22 44.02 23.76
N THR A 214 -35.91 43.34 22.84
CA THR A 214 -37.15 43.81 22.19
C THR A 214 -38.35 43.01 22.69
#